data_AF-A0A0F9I1B9-F1
#
_entry.id   AF-A0A0F9I1B9-F1
#
_cell.length_a   1.000
_cell.length_b   1.000
_cell.length_c   1.000
_cell.angle_alpha   90.00
_cell.angle_beta   90.00
_cell.angle_gamma   90.00
#
_symmetry.space_group_name_H-M   'P 1'
#
loop_
_entity.id
_entity.type
_entity.pdbx_description
1 polymer ?
#
loop_
_entity_poly.entity_id
_entity_poly.type
_entity_poly.pdbx_seq_one_letter_code
_entity_poly.pdbx_strand_id
1 'polypeptide(L)'
;MTTVKEDTNRCDLSKIDIGSVFTRHDSGKVTGIRGDIVDLKNDAGQEWNITASLVEAQFCFADQADQEIKVTRTEMIKILKDNPQTAMTVVYHKKPDAGVVAKGVNHGQGTMSDRAWKSAVKKLIGGEERTMIGHHYGVMDTHDRLQFREHGKGSRNVDTRTLTSVIVRRVRYGLK
;
A
#
# COMPACT_ATOMS: atom_id res chain seq x y z
N MET A 1 -8.63 -34.92 -5.50
CA MET A 1 -7.99 -34.02 -4.52
C MET A 1 -6.86 -33.30 -5.25
N THR A 2 -7.03 -32.02 -5.54
CA THR A 2 -6.01 -31.23 -6.26
C THR A 2 -5.02 -30.71 -5.22
N THR A 3 -3.82 -31.28 -5.17
CA THR A 3 -2.71 -30.74 -4.38
C THR A 3 -2.32 -29.39 -4.95
N VAL A 4 -2.74 -28.31 -4.30
CA VAL A 4 -2.20 -26.98 -4.59
C VAL A 4 -0.74 -27.02 -4.16
N LYS A 5 0.19 -26.94 -5.12
CA LYS A 5 1.60 -26.71 -4.80
C LYS A 5 1.67 -25.37 -4.06
N GLU A 6 2.07 -25.41 -2.80
CA GLU A 6 2.41 -24.19 -2.08
C GLU A 6 3.58 -23.54 -2.81
N ASP A 7 3.32 -22.39 -3.44
CA ASP A 7 4.39 -21.55 -3.97
C ASP A 7 5.16 -20.99 -2.77
N THR A 8 6.33 -21.55 -2.52
CA THR A 8 7.21 -21.15 -1.42
C THR A 8 7.85 -19.78 -1.67
N ASN A 9 7.72 -19.22 -2.89
CA ASN A 9 8.31 -17.95 -3.25
C ASN A 9 7.50 -16.77 -2.71
N ARG A 10 8.22 -15.81 -2.11
CA ARG A 10 7.66 -14.59 -1.52
C ARG A 10 7.39 -13.49 -2.54
N CYS A 11 7.99 -13.55 -3.72
CA CYS A 11 7.71 -12.68 -4.85
C CYS A 11 7.92 -13.42 -6.18
N ASP A 12 7.37 -12.83 -7.24
CA ASP A 12 7.53 -13.26 -8.62
C ASP A 12 8.51 -12.30 -9.31
N LEU A 13 9.70 -12.77 -9.69
CA LEU A 13 10.73 -11.92 -10.30
C LEU A 13 10.25 -11.25 -11.59
N SER A 14 9.38 -11.92 -12.36
CA SER A 14 8.90 -11.40 -13.64
C SER A 14 8.02 -10.14 -13.51
N LYS A 15 7.55 -9.87 -12.29
CA LYS A 15 6.71 -8.71 -11.95
C LYS A 15 7.48 -7.63 -11.18
N ILE A 16 8.81 -7.75 -11.07
CA ILE A 16 9.64 -6.74 -10.41
C ILE A 16 10.07 -5.71 -11.44
N ASP A 17 9.83 -4.43 -11.14
CA ASP A 17 10.27 -3.30 -11.94
C ASP A 17 11.38 -2.51 -11.23
N ILE A 18 12.15 -1.74 -12.00
CA ILE A 18 13.07 -0.76 -11.41
C ILE A 18 12.26 0.27 -10.62
N GLY A 19 12.62 0.47 -9.36
CA GLY A 19 11.89 1.31 -8.42
C GLY A 19 10.92 0.57 -7.52
N SER A 20 10.65 -0.73 -7.76
CA SER A 20 9.84 -1.54 -6.87
C SER A 20 10.43 -1.57 -5.46
N VAL A 21 9.58 -1.36 -4.45
CA VAL A 21 9.97 -1.29 -3.04
C VAL A 21 9.93 -2.67 -2.43
N PHE A 22 11.02 -3.04 -1.75
CA PHE A 22 11.16 -4.33 -1.10
C PHE A 22 11.40 -4.21 0.41
N THR A 23 11.20 -5.31 1.11
CA THR A 23 11.70 -5.55 2.47
C THR A 23 12.27 -6.96 2.60
N ARG A 24 13.35 -7.09 3.38
CA ARG A 24 13.80 -8.37 3.96
C ARG A 24 14.17 -8.15 5.43
N HIS A 25 15.42 -7.76 5.68
CA HIS A 25 15.86 -7.23 6.98
C HIS A 25 15.83 -5.70 6.97
N ASP A 26 16.22 -5.11 5.84
CA ASP A 26 16.04 -3.70 5.54
C ASP A 26 14.99 -3.49 4.45
N SER A 27 14.52 -2.26 4.35
CA SER A 27 13.72 -1.73 3.25
C SER A 27 14.59 -1.04 2.20
N GLY A 28 14.15 -1.05 0.96
CA GLY A 28 14.85 -0.41 -0.14
C GLY A 28 14.08 -0.44 -1.44
N LYS A 29 14.79 -0.17 -2.54
CA LYS A 29 14.25 -0.22 -3.89
C LYS A 29 15.15 -0.99 -4.85
N VAL A 30 14.56 -1.53 -5.91
CA VAL A 30 15.29 -2.09 -7.03
C VAL A 30 15.89 -0.97 -7.87
N THR A 31 17.17 -1.08 -8.19
CA THR A 31 17.91 -0.11 -9.01
C THR A 31 18.30 -0.66 -10.38
N GLY A 32 18.30 -1.99 -10.56
CA GLY A 32 18.63 -2.63 -11.83
C GLY A 32 18.27 -4.11 -11.84
N ILE A 33 18.05 -4.65 -13.04
CA ILE A 33 17.79 -6.07 -13.26
C ILE A 33 18.66 -6.50 -14.44
N ARG A 34 19.57 -7.46 -14.23
CA ARG A 34 20.58 -7.88 -15.21
C ARG A 34 20.65 -9.41 -15.25
N GLY A 35 19.79 -10.02 -16.07
CA GLY A 35 19.69 -11.47 -16.15
C GLY A 35 19.22 -12.06 -14.82
N ASP A 36 20.06 -12.88 -14.18
CA ASP A 36 19.78 -13.54 -12.90
C ASP A 36 20.24 -12.72 -11.68
N ILE A 37 20.62 -11.45 -11.87
CA ILE A 37 21.05 -10.55 -10.79
C ILE A 37 20.09 -9.37 -10.70
N VAL A 38 19.66 -9.06 -9.48
CA VAL A 38 18.87 -7.89 -9.13
C VAL A 38 19.73 -6.96 -8.30
N ASP A 39 19.89 -5.73 -8.77
CA ASP A 39 20.59 -4.67 -8.07
C ASP A 39 19.59 -3.93 -7.16
N LEU A 40 19.90 -3.87 -5.87
CA LEU A 40 19.06 -3.32 -4.83
C LEU A 40 19.79 -2.18 -4.12
N LYS A 41 19.06 -1.17 -3.67
CA LYS A 41 19.57 -0.12 -2.80
C LYS A 41 18.70 0.02 -1.57
N ASN A 42 19.27 -0.20 -0.39
CA ASN A 42 18.54 -0.05 0.87
C ASN A 42 18.35 1.44 1.22
N ASP A 43 17.48 1.72 2.20
CA ASP A 43 17.19 3.08 2.66
C ASP A 43 18.41 3.78 3.30
N ALA A 44 19.46 3.04 3.68
CA ALA A 44 20.73 3.58 4.16
C ALA A 44 21.70 3.95 3.01
N GLY A 45 21.31 3.69 1.76
CA GLY A 45 22.10 3.99 0.57
C GLY A 45 23.13 2.93 0.18
N GLN A 46 23.15 1.78 0.86
CA GLN A 46 24.01 0.64 0.51
C GLN A 46 23.42 -0.09 -0.70
N GLU A 47 24.29 -0.52 -1.60
CA GLU A 47 23.94 -1.21 -2.84
C GLU A 47 24.29 -2.69 -2.74
N TRP A 48 23.39 -3.56 -3.19
CA TRP A 48 23.53 -5.01 -3.15
C TRP A 48 23.21 -5.60 -4.52
N ASN A 49 23.96 -6.62 -4.91
CA ASN A 49 23.70 -7.39 -6.12
C ASN A 49 23.33 -8.79 -5.67
N ILE A 50 22.05 -9.16 -5.81
CA ILE A 50 21.49 -10.39 -5.27
C ILE A 50 20.99 -11.27 -6.42
N THR A 51 21.19 -12.58 -6.33
CA THR A 51 20.66 -13.52 -7.33
C THR A 51 19.14 -13.55 -7.30
N ALA A 52 18.50 -13.70 -8.45
CA ALA A 52 17.05 -13.66 -8.55
C ALA A 52 16.37 -14.73 -7.69
N SER A 53 16.94 -15.95 -7.67
CA SER A 53 16.49 -17.04 -6.80
C SER A 53 16.42 -16.66 -5.31
N LEU A 54 17.38 -15.86 -4.82
CA LEU A 54 17.36 -15.40 -3.43
C LEU A 54 16.34 -14.28 -3.21
N VAL A 55 16.15 -13.42 -4.22
CA VAL A 55 15.11 -12.39 -4.21
C VAL A 55 13.74 -13.05 -4.08
N GLU A 56 13.41 -13.99 -4.96
CA GLU A 56 12.13 -14.72 -4.96
C GLU A 56 11.86 -15.46 -3.64
N ALA A 57 12.89 -16.09 -3.08
CA ALA A 57 12.73 -16.86 -1.85
C ALA A 57 12.56 -15.99 -0.58
N GLN A 58 13.20 -14.80 -0.52
CA GLN A 58 13.38 -14.10 0.76
C GLN A 58 12.80 -12.68 0.82
N PHE A 59 12.60 -12.02 -0.31
CA PHE A 59 12.18 -10.63 -0.36
C PHE A 59 10.66 -10.51 -0.52
N CYS A 60 10.09 -9.49 0.10
CA CYS A 60 8.69 -9.12 -0.10
C CYS A 60 8.63 -7.80 -0.85
N PHE A 61 7.77 -7.73 -1.87
CA PHE A 61 7.57 -6.53 -2.68
C PHE A 61 6.18 -5.93 -2.44
N ALA A 62 6.12 -4.60 -2.43
CA ALA A 62 4.91 -3.87 -2.04
C ALA A 62 3.84 -3.78 -3.14
N ASP A 63 4.23 -3.97 -4.40
CA ASP A 63 3.42 -3.76 -5.61
C ASP A 63 2.86 -5.05 -6.22
N GLN A 64 3.33 -6.21 -5.75
CA GLN A 64 2.88 -7.49 -6.28
C GLN A 64 1.61 -7.98 -5.60
N ALA A 65 0.62 -8.35 -6.42
CA ALA A 65 -0.60 -9.01 -5.97
C ALA A 65 -1.05 -10.04 -7.03
N ASP A 66 -1.16 -11.30 -6.62
CA ASP A 66 -1.66 -12.39 -7.47
C ASP A 66 -3.12 -12.73 -7.17
N GLN A 67 -3.59 -12.36 -5.98
CA GLN A 67 -4.93 -12.65 -5.50
C GLN A 67 -5.56 -11.38 -4.94
N GLU A 68 -6.87 -11.24 -5.14
CA GLU A 68 -7.66 -10.20 -4.51
C GLU A 68 -8.70 -10.82 -3.57
N ILE A 69 -8.69 -10.40 -2.31
CA ILE A 69 -9.61 -10.88 -1.28
C ILE A 69 -10.40 -9.70 -0.74
N LYS A 70 -11.74 -9.82 -0.73
CA LYS A 70 -12.62 -8.83 -0.09
C LYS A 70 -12.75 -9.15 1.40
N VAL A 71 -12.47 -8.16 2.24
CA VAL A 71 -12.47 -8.28 3.70
C VAL A 71 -13.27 -7.16 4.35
N THR A 72 -13.69 -7.37 5.59
CA THR A 72 -14.21 -6.29 6.44
C THR A 72 -13.11 -5.31 6.80
N ARG A 73 -13.49 -4.10 7.23
CA ARG A 73 -12.53 -3.11 7.73
C ARG A 73 -11.71 -3.62 8.91
N THR A 74 -12.35 -4.31 9.86
CA THR A 74 -11.67 -4.86 11.04
C THR A 74 -10.60 -5.88 10.64
N GLU A 75 -10.92 -6.77 9.68
CA GLU A 75 -9.95 -7.73 9.14
C GLU A 75 -8.81 -7.03 8.40
N MET A 76 -9.10 -5.99 7.61
CA MET A 76 -8.06 -5.21 6.92
C MET A 76 -7.08 -4.54 7.90
N ILE A 77 -7.61 -3.94 8.98
CA ILE A 77 -6.78 -3.33 10.03
C ILE A 77 -5.93 -4.40 10.72
N LYS A 78 -6.50 -5.58 10.98
CA LYS A 78 -5.76 -6.71 11.55
C LYS A 78 -4.64 -7.19 10.63
N ILE A 79 -4.94 -7.41 9.34
CA ILE A 79 -3.96 -7.81 8.32
C ILE A 79 -2.81 -6.80 8.25
N LEU A 80 -3.12 -5.51 8.27
CA LEU A 80 -2.10 -4.47 8.31
C LEU A 80 -1.23 -4.63 9.58
N LYS A 81 -1.83 -4.61 10.77
CA LYS A 81 -1.11 -4.68 12.05
C LYS A 81 -0.25 -5.95 12.21
N ASP A 82 -0.73 -7.09 11.73
CA ASP A 82 -0.08 -8.39 11.87
C ASP A 82 1.12 -8.58 10.91
N ASN A 83 1.38 -7.64 10.00
CA ASN A 83 2.50 -7.69 9.06
C ASN A 83 3.51 -6.53 9.23
N PRO A 84 4.09 -6.34 10.44
CA PRO A 84 5.13 -5.33 10.61
C PRO A 84 6.38 -5.67 9.77
N GLN A 85 7.16 -4.64 9.45
CA GLN A 85 8.43 -4.72 8.72
C GLN A 85 8.33 -5.37 7.33
N THR A 86 7.13 -5.51 6.79
CA THR A 86 6.88 -6.08 5.47
C THR A 86 6.53 -4.97 4.48
N ALA A 87 7.11 -5.02 3.28
CA ALA A 87 6.81 -4.12 2.18
C ALA A 87 5.35 -4.29 1.80
N MET A 88 4.65 -3.17 1.76
CA MET A 88 3.23 -3.15 1.46
C MET A 88 2.83 -1.85 0.80
N THR A 89 1.76 -1.93 0.02
CA THR A 89 1.06 -0.76 -0.51
C THR A 89 -0.23 -0.58 0.24
N VAL A 90 -0.43 0.59 0.85
CA VAL A 90 -1.68 0.97 1.50
C VAL A 90 -2.37 2.04 0.68
N VAL A 91 -3.66 1.86 0.42
CA VAL A 91 -4.52 2.83 -0.25
C VAL A 91 -5.56 3.31 0.75
N TYR A 92 -5.73 4.62 0.87
CA TYR A 92 -6.66 5.24 1.81
C TYR A 92 -7.18 6.56 1.28
N HIS A 93 -8.30 7.02 1.80
CA HIS A 93 -8.75 8.38 1.55
C HIS A 93 -8.15 9.36 2.55
N LYS A 94 -7.55 10.45 2.05
CA LYS A 94 -7.17 11.59 2.89
C LYS A 94 -8.42 12.23 3.47
N LYS A 95 -8.29 12.79 4.68
CA LYS A 95 -9.31 13.70 5.20
C LYS A 95 -9.51 14.84 4.19
N PRO A 96 -10.73 15.09 3.72
CA PRO A 96 -10.98 16.17 2.79
C PRO A 96 -10.71 17.52 3.47
N ASP A 97 -10.20 18.48 2.70
CA ASP A 97 -10.04 19.85 3.16
C ASP A 97 -11.42 20.53 3.27
N ALA A 98 -11.73 21.06 4.45
CA ALA A 98 -13.05 21.65 4.71
C ALA A 98 -13.34 22.85 3.80
N GLY A 99 -12.33 23.63 3.43
CA GLY A 99 -12.47 24.76 2.51
C GLY A 99 -12.75 24.30 1.08
N VAL A 100 -12.09 23.23 0.62
CA VAL A 100 -12.36 22.62 -0.70
C VAL A 100 -13.77 22.05 -0.76
N VAL A 101 -14.21 21.34 0.29
CA VAL A 101 -15.58 20.82 0.38
C VAL A 101 -16.60 21.96 0.35
N ALA A 102 -16.41 23.00 1.17
CA ALA A 102 -17.33 24.14 1.22
C ALA A 102 -17.45 24.87 -0.12
N LYS A 103 -16.32 25.11 -0.81
CA LYS A 103 -16.33 25.72 -2.16
C LYS A 103 -17.06 24.83 -3.17
N GLY A 104 -16.78 23.53 -3.15
CA GLY A 104 -17.44 22.57 -4.03
C GLY A 104 -18.95 22.50 -3.78
N VAL A 105 -19.38 22.54 -2.51
CA VAL A 105 -20.79 22.56 -2.06
C VAL A 105 -21.50 23.85 -2.49
N ASN A 106 -20.83 25.00 -2.47
CA ASN A 106 -21.50 26.25 -2.86
C ASN A 106 -21.65 26.41 -4.39
N HIS A 107 -20.83 25.73 -5.19
CA HIS A 107 -20.81 25.95 -6.65
C HIS A 107 -21.86 25.12 -7.42
N GLY A 108 -22.29 23.98 -6.89
CA GLY A 108 -23.24 23.08 -7.58
C GLY A 108 -24.68 23.13 -7.07
N GLN A 109 -24.95 23.88 -6.00
CA GLN A 109 -26.31 24.05 -5.48
C GLN A 109 -27.14 24.90 -6.45
N GLY A 110 -28.18 24.31 -7.05
CA GLY A 110 -29.09 24.97 -7.99
C GLY A 110 -28.69 24.91 -9.47
N THR A 111 -27.48 24.46 -9.79
CA THR A 111 -27.00 24.29 -11.18
C THR A 111 -27.06 22.85 -11.68
N MET A 112 -27.13 21.87 -10.76
CA MET A 112 -27.20 20.45 -11.07
C MET A 112 -28.51 19.83 -10.55
N SER A 113 -28.91 18.68 -11.10
CA SER A 113 -29.98 17.87 -10.50
C SER A 113 -29.58 17.37 -9.11
N ASP A 114 -30.55 17.21 -8.21
CA ASP A 114 -30.31 16.74 -6.84
C ASP A 114 -29.50 15.45 -6.77
N ARG A 115 -29.68 14.54 -7.72
CA ARG A 115 -28.92 13.28 -7.80
C ARG A 115 -27.46 13.52 -8.15
N ALA A 116 -27.20 14.33 -9.16
CA ALA A 116 -25.84 14.70 -9.55
C ALA A 116 -25.16 15.48 -8.42
N TRP A 117 -25.91 16.34 -7.75
CA TRP A 117 -25.45 17.11 -6.62
C TRP A 117 -25.02 16.26 -5.43
N LYS A 118 -25.89 15.35 -4.97
CA LYS A 118 -25.57 14.41 -3.89
C LYS A 118 -24.35 13.55 -4.22
N SER A 119 -24.19 13.14 -5.48
CA SER A 119 -23.02 12.39 -5.94
C SER A 119 -21.73 13.21 -5.85
N ALA A 120 -21.77 14.48 -6.27
CA ALA A 120 -20.63 15.40 -6.19
C ALA A 120 -20.22 15.66 -4.73
N VAL A 121 -21.18 15.95 -3.86
CA VAL A 121 -20.94 16.15 -2.42
C VAL A 121 -20.35 14.88 -1.79
N LYS A 122 -20.86 13.69 -2.13
CA LYS A 122 -20.31 12.42 -1.62
C LYS A 122 -18.85 12.21 -2.02
N LYS A 123 -18.46 12.57 -3.25
CA LYS A 123 -17.05 12.50 -3.70
C LYS A 123 -16.16 13.50 -2.95
N LEU A 124 -16.64 14.73 -2.74
CA LEU A 124 -15.90 15.75 -1.99
C LEU A 124 -15.68 15.35 -0.53
N ILE A 125 -16.70 14.79 0.13
CA ILE A 125 -16.60 14.29 1.50
C ILE A 125 -15.74 13.02 1.60
N GLY A 126 -15.73 12.20 0.55
CA GLY A 126 -14.91 10.99 0.49
C GLY A 126 -13.40 11.28 0.57
N GLY A 127 -12.97 12.45 0.08
CA GLY A 127 -11.56 12.84 0.06
C GLY A 127 -10.76 12.18 -1.07
N GLU A 128 -9.57 12.72 -1.32
CA GLU A 128 -8.66 12.22 -2.36
C GLU A 128 -8.12 10.85 -1.96
N GLU A 129 -8.21 9.87 -2.87
CA GLU A 129 -7.53 8.58 -2.70
C GLU A 129 -6.02 8.78 -2.78
N ARG A 130 -5.29 8.19 -1.83
CA ARG A 130 -3.84 8.21 -1.78
C ARG A 130 -3.29 6.81 -1.62
N THR A 131 -2.27 6.54 -2.41
CA THR A 131 -1.44 5.35 -2.30
C THR A 131 -0.15 5.69 -1.55
N MET A 132 0.24 4.83 -0.61
CA MET A 132 1.53 4.88 0.07
C MET A 132 2.20 3.51 -0.02
N ILE A 133 3.50 3.52 -0.31
CA ILE A 133 4.33 2.33 -0.47
C ILE A 133 5.42 2.38 0.61
N GLY A 134 5.61 1.30 1.35
CA GLY A 134 6.57 1.24 2.45
C GLY A 134 6.26 0.14 3.45
N HIS A 135 6.53 0.38 4.74
CA HIS A 135 6.32 -0.58 5.82
C HIS A 135 6.03 0.13 7.15
N HIS A 136 5.66 -0.61 8.19
CA HIS A 136 5.50 -0.07 9.55
C HIS A 136 6.19 -0.94 10.59
N TYR A 137 6.38 -0.41 11.80
CA TYR A 137 6.92 -1.16 12.95
C TYR A 137 5.82 -1.58 13.94
N GLY A 138 4.55 -1.35 13.60
CA GLY A 138 3.40 -1.70 14.46
C GLY A 138 3.12 -0.67 15.55
N VAL A 139 3.77 0.50 15.47
CA VAL A 139 3.58 1.60 16.42
C VAL A 139 2.30 2.35 16.08
N MET A 140 1.42 2.47 17.08
CA MET A 140 0.18 3.23 17.01
C MET A 140 0.30 4.52 17.83
N ASP A 141 -0.30 5.61 17.36
CA ASP A 141 -0.44 6.82 18.17
C ASP A 141 -1.66 6.76 19.12
N THR A 142 -1.83 7.80 19.93
CA THR A 142 -2.95 7.91 20.89
C THR A 142 -4.34 7.97 20.24
N HIS A 143 -4.43 8.10 18.92
CA HIS A 143 -5.66 8.19 18.15
C HIS A 143 -5.86 6.97 17.23
N ASP A 144 -5.20 5.85 17.51
CA ASP A 144 -5.25 4.63 16.70
C ASP A 144 -4.80 4.83 15.24
N ARG A 145 -3.86 5.75 15.00
CA ARG A 145 -3.20 5.88 13.70
C ARG A 145 -1.89 5.11 13.70
N LEU A 146 -1.66 4.38 12.61
CA LEU A 146 -0.44 3.60 12.43
C LEU A 146 0.69 4.50 11.92
N GLN A 147 1.84 4.45 12.57
CA GLN A 147 3.04 5.10 12.05
C GLN A 147 3.62 4.26 10.90
N PHE A 148 3.46 4.75 9.68
CA PHE A 148 3.89 4.11 8.44
C PHE A 148 5.12 4.82 7.86
N ARG A 149 6.18 4.09 7.56
CA ARG A 149 7.41 4.61 6.95
C ARG A 149 7.25 4.54 5.42
N GLU A 150 6.90 5.67 4.82
CA GLU A 150 6.79 5.80 3.36
C GLU A 150 8.20 5.83 2.75
N HIS A 151 8.44 4.97 1.78
CA HIS A 151 9.72 4.92 1.09
C HIS A 151 10.03 6.29 0.46
N GLY A 152 11.23 6.81 0.74
CA GLY A 152 11.69 8.12 0.26
C GLY A 152 11.00 9.36 0.88
N LYS A 153 9.99 9.23 1.74
CA LYS A 153 9.27 10.38 2.34
C LYS A 153 9.19 10.37 3.87
N GLY A 154 9.80 9.39 4.53
CA GLY A 154 9.86 9.29 5.98
C GLY A 154 8.57 8.74 6.63
N SER A 155 8.46 8.91 7.94
CA SER A 155 7.31 8.41 8.71
C SER A 155 6.08 9.31 8.57
N ARG A 156 4.91 8.71 8.39
CA ARG A 156 3.60 9.36 8.36
C ARG A 156 2.59 8.56 9.17
N ASN A 157 1.63 9.24 9.78
CA ASN A 157 0.52 8.57 10.46
C ASN A 157 -0.60 8.28 9.47
N VAL A 158 -1.00 7.01 9.39
CA VAL A 158 -2.11 6.54 8.56
C VAL A 158 -3.29 6.24 9.47
N ASP A 159 -4.42 6.90 9.22
CA ASP A 159 -5.67 6.56 9.91
C ASP A 159 -6.21 5.24 9.35
N THR A 160 -6.13 4.19 10.16
CA THR A 160 -6.47 2.83 9.73
C THR A 160 -7.97 2.69 9.37
N ARG A 161 -8.81 3.64 9.76
CA ARG A 161 -10.25 3.65 9.45
C ARG A 161 -10.55 4.11 8.03
N THR A 162 -9.63 4.83 7.39
CA THR A 162 -9.82 5.36 6.02
C THR A 162 -9.17 4.49 4.95
N LEU A 163 -8.61 3.34 5.32
CA LEU A 163 -8.07 2.35 4.39
C LEU A 163 -9.15 1.83 3.44
N THR A 164 -8.79 1.71 2.16
CA THR A 164 -9.62 1.13 1.10
C THR A 164 -9.04 -0.18 0.61
N SER A 165 -7.71 -0.28 0.54
CA SER A 165 -7.02 -1.53 0.24
C SER A 165 -5.61 -1.60 0.82
N VAL A 166 -5.12 -2.83 0.98
CA VAL A 166 -3.74 -3.13 1.39
C VAL A 166 -3.20 -4.25 0.49
N ILE A 167 -2.01 -4.08 -0.06
CA ILE A 167 -1.26 -5.12 -0.76
C ILE A 167 -0.12 -5.56 0.15
N VAL A 168 -0.10 -6.83 0.53
CA VAL A 168 0.97 -7.41 1.36
C VAL A 168 1.09 -8.89 1.05
N ARG A 169 2.33 -9.39 0.94
CA ARG A 169 2.64 -10.82 0.65
C ARG A 169 1.86 -11.36 -0.56
N ARG A 170 1.91 -10.64 -1.68
CA ARG A 170 1.27 -11.03 -2.96
C ARG A 170 -0.27 -11.13 -2.91
N VAL A 171 -0.91 -10.58 -1.88
CA VAL A 171 -2.38 -10.53 -1.77
C VAL A 171 -2.84 -9.08 -1.64
N ARG A 172 -3.80 -8.68 -2.48
CA ARG A 172 -4.53 -7.43 -2.37
C ARG A 172 -5.79 -7.66 -1.55
N TYR A 173 -5.89 -7.01 -0.40
CA TYR A 173 -7.08 -7.00 0.43
C TYR A 173 -7.86 -5.71 0.17
N GLY A 174 -9.11 -5.84 -0.29
CA GLY A 174 -10.02 -4.71 -0.53
C GLY A 174 -11.23 -4.77 0.40
N LEU A 175 -11.86 -3.63 0.67
CA LEU A 175 -13.11 -3.62 1.44
C LEU A 175 -14.25 -4.29 0.64
N LYS A 176 -15.07 -5.09 1.34
CA LYS A 176 -16.33 -5.64 0.84
C LYS A 176 -17.46 -4.62 0.82
#